data_AF-A0A0K8SG42-F1
#
_entry.id   AF-A0A0K8SG42-F1
#
_cell.length_a   1.000
_cell.length_b   1.000
_cell.length_c   1.000
_cell.angle_alpha   90.00
_cell.angle_beta   90.00
_cell.angle_gamma   90.00
#
_symmetry.space_group_name_H-M   'P 1'
#
loop_
_entity.id
_entity.type
_entity.pdbx_description
1 polymer ?
#
loop_
_entity_poly.entity_id
_entity_poly.type
_entity_poly.pdbx_seq_one_letter_code
_entity_poly.pdbx_strand_id
1 'polypeptide(L)'
;FDDFGKFLIWKEAIEEVDVCQYSDRYGPKDRREVVTRYYRCFRDGFFRKRSKGLRQVKSIKVNGVCPASIKTVKNKVTGVICVTYVHTHVGHSQEVGRMNLSKSERAKIAGKLASGIPDETISDSVRDTMKSDGVKRHHLTTCKDVWNVERSFNLRLTERGFIRGNDQKSVEVKLVQEESEQNQLNEKKKRIRKRFDELMEDVQNDKHAEILWKALLPIGATIRAHSS
;
A
#
# COMPACT_ATOMS: atom_id res chain seq x y z
N PHE A 1 1.02 3.21 -15.91
CA PHE A 1 1.23 4.22 -14.86
C PHE A 1 2.70 4.56 -14.79
N ASP A 2 3.02 5.84 -14.63
CA ASP A 2 4.42 6.33 -14.58
C ASP A 2 5.03 6.18 -13.18
N ASP A 3 4.17 6.18 -12.16
CA ASP A 3 4.56 6.08 -10.76
C ASP A 3 3.69 5.07 -10.00
N PHE A 4 4.30 4.46 -8.99
CA PHE A 4 3.63 3.45 -8.17
C PHE A 4 2.59 4.07 -7.21
N GLY A 5 2.80 5.31 -6.77
CA GLY A 5 1.81 6.08 -6.01
C GLY A 5 0.55 6.33 -6.82
N LYS A 6 0.68 6.74 -8.10
CA LYS A 6 -0.49 6.87 -9.01
C LYS A 6 -1.27 5.56 -9.13
N PHE A 7 -0.57 4.43 -9.25
CA PHE A 7 -1.21 3.11 -9.26
C PHE A 7 -1.94 2.81 -7.94
N LEU A 8 -1.36 3.14 -6.79
CA LEU A 8 -2.01 2.90 -5.49
C LEU A 8 -3.28 3.72 -5.32
N ILE A 9 -3.29 4.98 -5.75
CA ILE A 9 -4.48 5.84 -5.72
C ILE A 9 -5.57 5.26 -6.62
N TRP A 10 -5.22 4.88 -7.86
CA TRP A 10 -6.16 4.22 -8.76
C TRP A 10 -6.73 2.92 -8.17
N LYS A 11 -5.88 2.10 -7.55
CA LYS A 11 -6.29 0.86 -6.89
C LYS A 11 -7.24 1.13 -5.72
N GLU A 12 -6.97 2.15 -4.90
CA GLU A 12 -7.84 2.50 -3.77
C GLU A 12 -9.21 3.00 -4.26
N ALA A 13 -9.24 3.80 -5.33
CA ALA A 13 -10.48 4.27 -5.93
C ALA A 13 -11.38 3.13 -6.44
N ILE A 14 -10.81 2.14 -7.16
CA ILE A 14 -11.61 0.98 -7.60
C ILE A 14 -12.09 0.11 -6.43
N GLU A 15 -11.29 0.01 -5.37
CA GLU A 15 -11.63 -0.77 -4.17
C GLU A 15 -12.79 -0.14 -3.39
N GLU A 16 -12.87 1.19 -3.38
CA GLU A 16 -13.99 1.94 -2.81
C GLU A 16 -15.27 1.77 -3.65
N VAL A 17 -15.18 1.90 -4.98
CA VAL A 17 -16.32 1.78 -5.90
C VAL A 17 -16.89 0.36 -5.89
N ASP A 18 -16.03 -0.66 -6.00
CA ASP A 18 -16.46 -2.05 -6.11
C ASP A 18 -16.70 -2.72 -4.74
N VAL A 19 -16.49 -2.01 -3.63
CA VAL A 19 -16.58 -2.54 -2.26
C VAL A 19 -15.74 -3.82 -2.13
N CYS A 20 -14.48 -3.73 -2.54
CA CYS A 20 -13.56 -4.87 -2.57
C CYS A 20 -12.15 -4.48 -2.12
N GLN A 21 -11.30 -5.47 -1.84
CA GLN A 21 -9.88 -5.23 -1.53
C GLN A 21 -9.01 -6.24 -2.26
N TYR A 22 -7.88 -5.78 -2.76
CA TYR A 22 -6.84 -6.56 -3.41
C TYR A 22 -5.58 -6.53 -2.54
N SER A 23 -5.21 -7.73 -2.09
CA SER A 23 -4.08 -7.95 -1.17
C SER A 23 -2.93 -8.62 -1.91
N ASP A 24 -1.72 -8.07 -1.75
CA ASP A 24 -0.47 -8.71 -2.17
C ASP A 24 0.01 -9.64 -1.05
N ARG A 25 -0.05 -10.96 -1.29
CA ARG A 25 0.32 -11.98 -0.29
C ARG A 25 1.75 -12.46 -0.39
N TYR A 26 2.37 -12.26 -1.55
CA TYR A 26 3.66 -12.87 -1.88
C TYR A 26 4.76 -11.81 -2.01
N GLY A 27 4.39 -10.53 -2.05
CA GLY A 27 5.31 -9.43 -2.25
C GLY A 27 5.77 -9.31 -3.71
N PRO A 28 6.66 -8.35 -3.98
CA PRO A 28 7.24 -8.18 -5.30
C PRO A 28 8.11 -9.38 -5.67
N LYS A 29 7.89 -9.90 -6.87
CA LYS A 29 8.76 -10.88 -7.51
C LYS A 29 9.73 -10.15 -8.41
N ASP A 30 10.99 -10.13 -7.99
CA ASP A 30 12.03 -9.49 -8.76
C ASP A 30 12.55 -10.41 -9.89
N ARG A 31 12.73 -9.83 -11.07
CA ARG A 31 13.36 -10.48 -12.24
C ARG A 31 14.39 -9.50 -12.82
N ARG A 32 15.19 -9.97 -13.79
CA ARG A 32 16.29 -9.17 -14.37
C ARG A 32 15.84 -7.77 -14.79
N GLU A 33 14.77 -7.68 -15.57
CA GLU A 33 14.31 -6.41 -16.17
C GLU A 33 13.01 -5.87 -15.56
N VAL A 34 12.27 -6.70 -14.83
CA VAL A 34 10.93 -6.38 -14.37
C VAL A 34 10.69 -6.77 -12.93
N VAL A 35 9.91 -5.97 -12.21
CA VAL A 35 9.37 -6.29 -10.89
C VAL A 35 7.88 -6.56 -11.05
N THR A 36 7.43 -7.77 -10.70
CA THR A 36 6.02 -8.16 -10.81
C THR A 36 5.36 -8.25 -9.45
N ARG A 37 4.15 -7.70 -9.28
CA ARG A 37 3.31 -7.94 -8.09
C ARG A 37 1.97 -8.52 -8.50
N TYR A 38 1.44 -9.36 -7.61
CA TYR A 38 0.14 -10.00 -7.79
C TYR A 38 -0.75 -9.66 -6.61
N TYR A 39 -1.81 -8.93 -6.89
CA TYR A 39 -2.86 -8.65 -5.93
C TYR A 39 -4.06 -9.53 -6.24
N ARG A 40 -4.56 -10.22 -5.22
CA ARG A 40 -5.77 -11.04 -5.33
C ARG A 40 -6.83 -10.48 -4.41
N CYS A 41 -8.09 -10.73 -4.74
CA CYS A 41 -9.20 -10.45 -3.84
C CYS A 41 -8.86 -10.92 -2.40
N PHE A 42 -9.09 -10.06 -1.42
CA PHE A 42 -8.81 -10.36 -0.02
C PHE A 42 -9.67 -11.51 0.51
N ARG A 43 -10.83 -11.76 -0.10
CA ARG A 43 -11.69 -12.92 0.17
C ARG A 43 -11.22 -14.20 -0.53
N ASP A 44 -10.33 -14.13 -1.52
CA ASP A 44 -9.86 -15.30 -2.30
C ASP A 44 -9.17 -16.37 -1.44
N GLY A 45 -9.47 -17.63 -1.74
CA GLY A 45 -8.79 -18.80 -1.22
C GLY A 45 -9.52 -19.48 -0.07
N PHE A 46 -8.82 -20.46 0.50
CA PHE A 46 -9.36 -21.36 1.52
C PHE A 46 -8.85 -20.98 2.91
N PHE A 47 -9.76 -20.92 3.86
CA PHE A 47 -9.41 -20.76 5.26
C PHE A 47 -8.85 -22.07 5.82
N ARG A 48 -7.61 -22.03 6.31
CA ARG A 48 -7.00 -23.14 7.01
C ARG A 48 -7.01 -22.86 8.52
N LYS A 49 -7.80 -23.62 9.26
CA LYS A 49 -7.81 -23.57 10.73
C LYS A 49 -6.42 -23.95 11.25
N ARG A 50 -5.85 -23.11 12.13
CA ARG A 50 -4.58 -23.39 12.84
C ARG A 50 -4.78 -23.58 14.35
N SER A 51 -6.01 -23.38 14.85
CA SER A 51 -6.31 -23.44 16.28
C SER A 51 -6.81 -24.83 16.72
N LYS A 52 -6.69 -25.12 18.01
CA LYS A 52 -7.21 -26.34 18.67
C LYS A 52 -8.75 -26.48 18.63
N GLY A 53 -9.48 -25.62 17.91
CA GLY A 53 -10.95 -25.70 17.78
C GLY A 53 -11.76 -25.17 18.96
N LEU A 54 -11.11 -24.72 20.05
CA LEU A 54 -11.78 -24.23 21.27
C LEU A 54 -12.65 -22.97 21.08
N ARG A 55 -12.51 -22.27 19.95
CA ARG A 55 -13.32 -21.11 19.58
C ARG A 55 -13.70 -21.19 18.10
N GLN A 56 -14.92 -20.79 17.76
CA GLN A 56 -15.33 -20.63 16.37
C GLN A 56 -14.57 -19.47 15.73
N VAL A 57 -13.70 -19.80 14.77
CA VAL A 57 -12.94 -18.78 14.04
C VAL A 57 -13.76 -18.28 12.86
N LYS A 58 -14.01 -16.97 12.84
CA LYS A 58 -14.62 -16.30 11.69
C LYS A 58 -13.54 -16.05 10.64
N SER A 59 -13.80 -16.46 9.41
CA SER A 59 -12.92 -16.22 8.26
C SER A 59 -13.52 -15.17 7.32
N ILE A 60 -12.64 -14.35 6.77
CA ILE A 60 -12.95 -13.41 5.69
C ILE A 60 -12.94 -14.13 4.32
N LYS A 61 -12.27 -15.29 4.25
CA LYS A 61 -12.14 -16.07 3.02
C LYS A 61 -13.45 -16.72 2.61
N VAL A 62 -13.70 -16.78 1.30
CA VAL A 62 -14.91 -17.40 0.73
C VAL A 62 -14.81 -18.92 0.63
N ASN A 63 -13.67 -19.51 0.98
CA ASN A 63 -13.41 -20.95 0.83
C ASN A 63 -13.60 -21.43 -0.61
N GLY A 64 -13.12 -20.62 -1.54
CA GLY A 64 -13.18 -20.85 -2.98
C GLY A 64 -12.17 -19.96 -3.69
N VAL A 65 -12.13 -20.06 -5.01
CA VAL A 65 -11.25 -19.24 -5.85
C VAL A 65 -12.04 -18.07 -6.41
N CYS A 66 -11.57 -16.86 -6.17
CA CYS A 66 -12.11 -15.66 -6.79
C CYS A 66 -11.16 -15.22 -7.92
N PRO A 67 -11.65 -15.07 -9.17
CA PRO A 67 -10.80 -14.69 -10.30
C PRO A 67 -10.35 -13.23 -10.27
N ALA A 68 -11.04 -12.38 -9.50
CA ALA A 68 -10.72 -10.96 -9.37
C ALA A 68 -9.28 -10.75 -8.88
N SER A 69 -8.48 -10.09 -9.72
CA SER A 69 -7.06 -9.91 -9.47
C SER A 69 -6.48 -8.73 -10.24
N ILE A 70 -5.37 -8.21 -9.73
CA ILE A 70 -4.56 -7.18 -10.36
C ILE A 70 -3.14 -7.71 -10.45
N LYS A 71 -2.57 -7.70 -11.65
CA LYS A 71 -1.15 -7.98 -11.88
C LYS A 71 -0.47 -6.70 -12.29
N THR A 72 0.60 -6.33 -11.60
CA THR A 72 1.43 -5.19 -12.00
C THR A 72 2.80 -5.67 -12.44
N VAL A 73 3.31 -5.09 -13.52
CA VAL A 73 4.64 -5.35 -14.06
C VAL A 73 5.33 -4.00 -14.20
N LYS A 74 6.32 -3.74 -13.35
CA LYS A 74 7.15 -2.54 -13.41
C LYS A 74 8.42 -2.84 -14.19
N ASN A 75 8.66 -2.12 -15.28
CA ASN A 75 9.94 -2.15 -15.98
C ASN A 75 10.99 -1.39 -15.16
N LYS A 76 12.17 -1.99 -14.94
CA LYS A 76 13.23 -1.37 -14.13
C LYS A 76 13.95 -0.24 -14.85
N VAL A 77 14.04 -0.30 -16.18
CA VAL A 77 14.73 0.69 -17.02
C VAL A 77 13.84 1.90 -17.24
N THR A 78 12.61 1.69 -17.72
CA THR A 78 11.70 2.80 -18.03
C THR A 78 10.91 3.29 -16.81
N GLY A 79 10.86 2.50 -15.73
CA GLY A 79 10.05 2.78 -14.55
C GLY A 79 8.54 2.57 -14.75
N VAL A 80 8.10 2.38 -15.99
CA VAL A 80 6.68 2.25 -16.37
C VAL A 80 6.06 1.00 -15.74
N ILE A 81 4.85 1.18 -15.22
CA ILE A 81 4.04 0.13 -14.61
C ILE A 81 2.88 -0.23 -15.53
N CYS A 82 2.92 -1.44 -16.07
CA CYS A 82 1.83 -2.06 -16.79
C CYS A 82 0.93 -2.81 -15.81
N VAL A 83 -0.39 -2.67 -15.98
CA VAL A 83 -1.39 -3.29 -15.09
C VAL A 83 -2.36 -4.12 -15.90
N THR A 84 -2.52 -5.37 -15.50
CA THR A 84 -3.58 -6.26 -15.98
C THR A 84 -4.61 -6.39 -14.86
N TYR A 85 -5.84 -6.01 -15.13
CA TYR A 85 -6.91 -5.97 -14.15
C TYR A 85 -8.07 -6.86 -14.56
N VAL A 86 -8.49 -7.75 -13.65
CA VAL A 86 -9.68 -8.58 -13.77
C VAL A 86 -10.64 -8.14 -12.66
N HIS A 87 -11.70 -7.42 -13.04
CA HIS A 87 -12.68 -6.85 -12.11
C HIS A 87 -13.69 -7.88 -11.59
N THR A 88 -13.97 -8.92 -12.38
CA THR A 88 -15.11 -9.81 -12.14
C THR A 88 -14.89 -10.67 -10.89
N HIS A 89 -15.79 -10.54 -9.90
CA HIS A 89 -15.87 -11.40 -8.74
C HIS A 89 -16.84 -12.55 -8.99
N VAL A 90 -16.41 -13.78 -8.72
CA VAL A 90 -17.24 -14.99 -8.86
C VAL A 90 -17.18 -15.79 -7.56
N GLY A 91 -18.32 -16.34 -7.14
CA GLY A 91 -18.44 -17.17 -5.95
C GLY A 91 -18.61 -16.40 -4.63
N HIS A 92 -18.72 -15.06 -4.67
CA HIS A 92 -19.10 -14.27 -3.50
C HIS A 92 -19.66 -12.90 -3.90
N SER A 93 -20.49 -12.32 -3.03
CA SER A 93 -20.95 -10.94 -3.13
C SER A 93 -19.94 -9.96 -2.55
N GLN A 94 -20.06 -8.69 -2.94
CA GLN A 94 -19.36 -7.59 -2.28
C GLN A 94 -20.19 -7.14 -1.07
N GLU A 95 -19.62 -7.29 0.12
CA GLU A 95 -20.27 -7.01 1.39
C GLU A 95 -19.44 -5.98 2.16
N VAL A 96 -19.97 -4.78 2.37
CA VAL A 96 -19.30 -3.71 3.13
C VAL A 96 -18.86 -4.18 4.52
N GLY A 97 -19.69 -4.97 5.20
CA GLY A 97 -19.39 -5.51 6.54
C GLY A 97 -18.23 -6.50 6.59
N ARG A 98 -17.80 -7.06 5.45
CA ARG A 98 -16.64 -7.96 5.35
C ARG A 98 -15.34 -7.22 5.06
N MET A 99 -15.40 -5.96 4.68
CA MET A 99 -14.23 -5.14 4.38
C MET A 99 -13.41 -4.90 5.65
N ASN A 100 -12.11 -4.68 5.50
CA ASN A 100 -11.28 -4.19 6.61
C ASN A 100 -11.27 -2.67 6.61
N LEU A 101 -11.12 -2.06 7.79
CA LEU A 101 -10.76 -0.64 7.87
C LEU A 101 -9.45 -0.40 7.11
N SER A 102 -9.46 0.60 6.25
CA SER A 102 -8.28 1.09 5.53
C SER A 102 -7.22 1.60 6.51
N LYS A 103 -5.99 1.74 6.02
CA LYS A 103 -4.89 2.26 6.85
C LYS A 103 -5.16 3.69 7.31
N SER A 104 -5.73 4.52 6.45
CA SER A 104 -6.09 5.92 6.75
C SER A 104 -7.20 5.99 7.79
N GLU A 105 -8.26 5.18 7.68
CA GLU A 105 -9.33 5.09 8.69
C GLU A 105 -8.78 4.64 10.05
N ARG A 106 -7.92 3.62 10.07
CA ARG A 106 -7.28 3.15 11.31
C ARG A 106 -6.40 4.22 11.94
N ALA A 107 -5.66 4.98 11.16
CA ALA A 107 -4.84 6.09 11.65
C ALA A 107 -5.71 7.22 12.24
N LYS A 108 -6.83 7.56 11.60
CA LYS A 108 -7.80 8.54 12.15
C LYS A 108 -8.37 8.11 13.50
N ILE A 109 -8.75 6.83 13.63
CA ILE A 109 -9.23 6.27 14.90
C ILE A 109 -8.11 6.29 15.95
N ALA A 110 -6.89 5.90 15.60
CA ALA A 110 -5.74 5.93 16.49
C ALA A 110 -5.41 7.36 16.98
N GLY A 111 -5.51 8.36 16.11
CA GLY A 111 -5.35 9.76 16.48
C GLY A 111 -6.39 10.23 17.51
N LYS A 112 -7.67 9.89 17.29
CA LYS A 112 -8.74 10.20 18.26
C LYS A 112 -8.52 9.52 19.62
N LEU A 113 -8.09 8.26 19.61
CA LEU A 113 -7.73 7.52 20.83
C LEU A 113 -6.55 8.16 21.57
N ALA A 114 -5.52 8.59 20.85
CA ALA A 114 -4.38 9.28 21.42
C ALA A 114 -4.75 10.62 22.07
N SER A 115 -5.78 11.30 21.56
CA SER A 115 -6.33 12.51 22.17
C SER A 115 -7.20 12.25 23.41
N GLY A 116 -7.33 11.00 23.85
CA GLY A 116 -8.11 10.62 25.04
C GLY A 116 -9.63 10.58 24.81
N ILE A 117 -10.08 10.54 23.55
CA ILE A 117 -11.50 10.46 23.24
C ILE A 117 -11.99 9.03 23.53
N PRO A 118 -13.10 8.86 24.30
CA PRO A 118 -13.65 7.54 24.59
C PRO A 118 -14.13 6.78 23.34
N ASP A 119 -14.04 5.44 23.38
CA ASP A 119 -14.44 4.55 22.28
C ASP A 119 -15.86 4.77 21.76
N GLU A 120 -16.82 5.04 22.67
CA GLU A 120 -18.23 5.28 22.35
C GLU A 120 -18.39 6.54 21.50
N THR A 121 -17.76 7.64 21.94
CA THR A 121 -17.76 8.91 21.21
C THR A 121 -17.09 8.78 19.83
N ILE A 122 -16.04 7.95 19.72
CA ILE A 122 -15.41 7.67 18.43
C ILE A 122 -16.39 6.94 17.51
N SER A 123 -17.07 5.89 17.98
CA SER A 123 -18.04 5.15 17.17
C SER A 123 -19.21 6.03 16.74
N ASP A 124 -19.75 6.85 17.63
CA ASP A 124 -20.90 7.71 17.31
C ASP A 124 -20.51 8.81 16.31
N SER A 125 -19.34 9.44 16.48
CA SER A 125 -18.83 10.41 15.51
C SER A 125 -18.65 9.84 14.09
N VAL A 126 -18.39 8.54 13.99
CA VAL A 126 -18.22 7.82 12.72
C VAL A 126 -19.59 7.39 12.16
N ARG A 127 -20.62 7.20 12.99
CA ARG A 127 -21.98 6.95 12.51
C ARG A 127 -22.67 8.23 12.05
N ASP A 128 -22.36 9.37 12.65
CA ASP A 128 -22.95 10.65 12.26
C ASP A 128 -22.57 11.09 10.84
N THR A 129 -21.43 10.63 10.32
CA THR A 129 -21.00 10.86 8.93
C THR A 129 -21.80 10.04 7.90
N MET A 130 -22.67 9.11 8.32
CA MET A 130 -23.45 8.26 7.42
C MET A 130 -24.49 9.02 6.58
N LYS A 131 -24.78 10.29 6.91
CA LYS A 131 -25.94 11.01 6.39
C LYS A 131 -25.83 11.43 4.91
N SER A 132 -24.65 11.37 4.27
CA SER A 132 -24.46 11.86 2.90
C SER A 132 -24.00 10.83 1.85
N ASP A 133 -23.20 9.82 2.22
CA ASP A 133 -22.37 9.07 1.25
C ASP A 133 -22.65 7.56 1.17
N GLY A 134 -23.80 7.09 1.67
CA GLY A 134 -24.12 5.67 1.76
C GLY A 134 -23.30 4.93 2.83
N VAL A 135 -23.51 3.61 2.95
CA VAL A 135 -22.86 2.80 4.00
C VAL A 135 -21.46 2.35 3.55
N LYS A 136 -20.41 2.99 4.08
CA LYS A 136 -19.00 2.61 3.92
C LYS A 136 -18.51 1.74 5.08
N ARG A 137 -17.32 1.14 4.96
CA ARG A 137 -16.79 0.24 6.00
C ARG A 137 -16.56 0.94 7.34
N HIS A 138 -16.05 2.17 7.36
CA HIS A 138 -15.87 2.89 8.63
C HIS A 138 -17.19 3.12 9.36
N HIS A 139 -18.32 3.29 8.66
CA HIS A 139 -19.62 3.43 9.30
C HIS A 139 -20.05 2.20 10.13
N LEU A 140 -19.49 1.02 9.83
CA LEU A 140 -19.71 -0.23 10.56
C LEU A 140 -18.64 -0.48 11.64
N THR A 141 -17.91 0.56 12.06
CA THR A 141 -16.90 0.44 13.13
C THR A 141 -17.57 0.05 14.44
N THR A 142 -17.02 -0.98 15.08
CA THR A 142 -17.47 -1.47 16.39
C THR A 142 -16.46 -1.07 17.47
N CYS A 143 -16.84 -1.08 18.75
CA CYS A 143 -15.89 -0.91 19.86
C CYS A 143 -14.76 -1.95 19.79
N LYS A 144 -15.04 -3.15 19.25
CA LYS A 144 -14.01 -4.17 19.05
C LYS A 144 -12.98 -3.75 17.99
N ASP A 145 -13.41 -3.07 16.93
CA ASP A 145 -12.51 -2.52 15.92
C ASP A 145 -11.62 -1.43 16.53
N VAL A 146 -12.20 -0.51 17.32
CA VAL A 146 -11.47 0.54 18.04
C VAL A 146 -10.43 -0.07 18.97
N TRP A 147 -10.80 -1.07 19.77
CA TRP A 147 -9.86 -1.80 20.64
C TRP A 147 -8.76 -2.52 19.85
N ASN A 148 -9.08 -3.11 18.70
CA ASN A 148 -8.08 -3.74 17.83
C ASN A 148 -7.11 -2.70 17.26
N VAL A 149 -7.60 -1.51 16.91
CA VAL A 149 -6.79 -0.37 16.47
C VAL A 149 -5.88 0.09 17.60
N GLU A 150 -6.43 0.40 18.77
CA GLU A 150 -5.69 0.78 19.98
C GLU A 150 -4.52 -0.19 20.25
N ARG A 151 -4.82 -1.49 20.24
CA ARG A 151 -3.83 -2.55 20.43
C ARG A 151 -2.77 -2.57 19.32
N SER A 152 -3.17 -2.37 18.07
CA SER A 152 -2.24 -2.40 16.93
C SER A 152 -1.25 -1.23 16.91
N PHE A 153 -1.65 -0.09 17.48
CA PHE A 153 -0.79 1.10 17.63
C PHE A 153 -0.09 1.15 18.99
N ASN A 154 -0.27 0.14 19.84
CA ASN A 154 0.26 0.08 21.20
C ASN A 154 -0.04 1.36 22.01
N LEU A 155 -1.25 1.92 21.86
CA LEU A 155 -1.66 3.14 22.56
C LEU A 155 -1.94 2.88 24.05
N ARG A 156 -2.10 1.59 24.42
CA ARG A 156 -2.31 1.17 25.79
C ARG A 156 -0.98 0.99 26.51
N LEU A 157 -0.38 2.11 26.92
CA LEU A 157 0.75 2.15 27.85
C LEU A 157 0.24 2.62 29.22
N THR A 158 -0.37 1.72 29.98
CA THR A 158 -0.21 1.51 31.44
C THR A 158 -1.31 0.61 31.98
N GLU A 159 -0.98 -0.07 33.07
CA GLU A 159 -1.67 -1.23 33.61
C GLU A 159 -3.11 -0.95 34.04
N ARG A 160 -3.99 -1.92 33.74
CA ARG A 160 -5.32 -2.11 34.33
C ARG A 160 -6.14 -0.82 34.50
N GLY A 161 -6.81 -0.46 33.41
CA GLY A 161 -8.15 0.09 33.43
C GLY A 161 -8.41 1.18 34.46
N PHE A 162 -8.03 2.41 34.14
CA PHE A 162 -8.78 3.63 34.42
C PHE A 162 -8.03 4.76 33.71
N ILE A 163 -8.75 5.68 33.08
CA ILE A 163 -8.14 6.90 32.53
C ILE A 163 -7.47 7.61 33.71
N ARG A 164 -6.15 7.80 33.67
CA ARG A 164 -5.46 8.79 34.50
C ARG A 164 -4.70 9.70 33.57
N GLY A 165 -5.07 10.97 33.65
CA GLY A 165 -4.63 12.01 32.74
C GLY A 165 -3.11 12.13 32.68
N ASN A 166 -2.69 12.72 31.59
CA ASN A 166 -1.38 13.35 31.37
C ASN A 166 -0.30 12.56 30.61
N ASP A 167 -0.67 11.87 29.52
CA ASP A 167 0.29 11.20 28.62
C ASP A 167 0.28 11.68 27.15
N GLN A 168 -0.11 12.95 26.94
CA GLN A 168 -0.04 13.61 25.62
C GLN A 168 1.37 13.56 24.98
N LYS A 169 2.43 13.41 25.78
CA LYS A 169 3.83 13.43 25.32
C LYS A 169 4.28 12.16 24.57
N SER A 170 3.65 11.01 24.78
CA SER A 170 4.18 9.75 24.21
C SER A 170 3.81 9.54 22.74
N VAL A 171 2.64 10.07 22.31
CA VAL A 171 2.15 9.90 20.94
C VAL A 171 2.70 10.95 19.99
N GLU A 172 2.83 12.19 20.46
CA GLU A 172 3.44 13.27 19.69
C GLU A 172 4.89 12.90 19.31
N VAL A 173 5.64 12.30 20.25
CA VAL A 173 7.00 11.80 20.00
C VAL A 173 7.03 10.70 18.94
N LYS A 174 6.06 9.79 18.88
CA LYS A 174 6.03 8.72 17.87
C LYS A 174 5.62 9.20 16.48
N LEU A 175 4.62 10.08 16.39
CA LEU A 175 4.22 10.67 15.10
C LEU A 175 5.34 11.57 14.57
N VAL A 176 5.98 12.37 15.43
CA VAL A 176 7.17 13.17 15.09
C VAL A 176 8.34 12.26 14.71
N GLN A 177 8.55 11.12 15.38
CA GLN A 177 9.58 10.15 15.00
C GLN A 177 9.30 9.56 13.61
N GLU A 178 8.09 9.09 13.33
CA GLU A 178 7.71 8.53 12.02
C GLU A 178 7.80 9.59 10.91
N GLU A 179 7.35 10.83 11.16
CA GLU A 179 7.53 11.95 10.22
C GLU A 179 9.00 12.31 10.02
N SER A 180 9.80 12.31 11.09
CA SER A 180 11.25 12.57 11.01
C SER A 180 11.98 11.49 10.23
N GLU A 181 11.60 10.22 10.38
CA GLU A 181 12.16 9.10 9.63
C GLU A 181 11.79 9.18 8.14
N GLN A 182 10.54 9.53 7.83
CA GLN A 182 10.11 9.77 6.45
C GLN A 182 10.82 10.98 5.83
N ASN A 183 10.98 12.06 6.58
CA ASN A 183 11.72 13.24 6.11
C ASN A 183 13.21 12.93 5.90
N GLN A 184 13.85 12.20 6.80
CA GLN A 184 15.24 11.75 6.62
C GLN A 184 15.39 10.84 5.39
N LEU A 185 14.43 9.94 5.16
CA LEU A 185 14.43 9.08 3.98
C LEU A 185 14.23 9.89 2.69
N ASN A 186 13.35 10.90 2.71
CA ASN A 186 13.11 11.79 1.58
C ASN A 186 14.32 12.68 1.28
N GLU A 187 15.00 13.21 2.29
CA GLU A 187 16.23 13.98 2.11
C GLU A 187 17.39 13.13 1.59
N LYS A 188 17.54 11.88 2.08
CA LYS A 188 18.49 10.91 1.50
C LYS A 188 18.18 10.64 0.02
N LYS A 189 16.92 10.44 -0.34
CA LYS A 189 16.49 10.25 -1.74
C LYS A 189 16.81 11.48 -2.61
N LYS A 190 16.55 12.70 -2.12
CA LYS A 190 16.90 13.94 -2.82
C LYS A 190 18.41 14.07 -3.04
N ARG A 191 19.22 13.79 -2.01
CA ARG A 191 20.69 13.81 -2.12
C ARG A 191 21.22 12.80 -3.13
N ILE A 192 20.72 11.57 -3.11
CA ILE A 192 21.11 10.54 -4.07
C ILE A 192 20.73 10.98 -5.49
N ARG A 193 19.54 11.56 -5.66
CA ARG A 193 19.10 12.06 -6.96
C ARG A 193 19.96 13.20 -7.47
N LYS A 194 20.26 14.19 -6.63
CA LYS A 194 21.14 15.29 -6.99
C LYS A 194 22.53 14.80 -7.40
N ARG A 195 23.12 13.88 -6.65
CA ARG A 195 24.43 13.30 -6.98
C ARG A 195 24.39 12.47 -8.26
N PHE A 196 23.28 11.80 -8.53
CA PHE A 196 23.06 11.12 -9.81
C PHE A 196 23.00 12.13 -10.96
N ASP A 197 22.25 13.23 -10.79
CA ASP A 197 22.13 14.28 -11.81
C ASP A 197 23.50 14.96 -12.07
N GLU A 198 24.27 15.27 -11.03
CA GLU A 198 25.65 15.79 -11.11
C GLU A 198 26.58 14.81 -11.87
N LEU A 199 26.53 13.52 -11.54
CA LEU A 199 27.30 12.49 -12.25
C LEU A 199 26.89 12.34 -13.72
N MET A 200 25.60 12.49 -14.02
CA MET A 200 25.10 12.42 -15.39
C MET A 200 25.55 13.63 -16.22
N GLU A 201 25.62 14.80 -15.60
CA GLU A 201 26.15 16.03 -16.22
C GLU A 201 27.66 15.91 -16.47
N ASP A 202 28.42 15.32 -15.53
CA ASP A 202 29.85 15.01 -15.73
C ASP A 202 30.07 14.02 -16.89
N VAL A 203 29.22 12.99 -17.00
CA VAL A 203 29.29 12.01 -18.12
C VAL A 203 28.95 12.66 -19.47
N GLN A 204 28.03 13.62 -19.51
CA GLN A 204 27.70 14.36 -20.73
C GLN A 204 28.79 15.35 -21.13
N ASN A 205 29.53 15.89 -20.16
CA ASN A 205 30.63 16.84 -20.38
C ASN A 205 32.00 16.18 -20.58
N ASP A 206 32.09 14.85 -20.39
CA ASP A 206 33.32 14.10 -20.61
C ASP A 206 33.62 13.98 -22.11
N LYS A 207 34.67 14.68 -22.56
CA LYS A 207 35.19 14.63 -23.93
C LYS A 207 35.52 13.20 -24.37
N HIS A 208 35.87 12.30 -23.45
CA HIS A 208 36.12 10.89 -23.75
C HIS A 208 34.83 10.10 -24.03
N ALA A 209 33.72 10.44 -23.39
CA ALA A 209 32.42 9.82 -23.66
C ALA A 209 31.91 10.20 -25.07
N GLU A 210 32.13 11.44 -25.49
CA GLU A 210 31.82 11.92 -26.83
C GLU A 210 32.68 11.24 -27.92
N ILE A 211 33.97 11.00 -27.63
CA ILE A 211 34.89 10.25 -28.50
C ILE A 211 34.44 8.79 -28.65
N LEU A 212 34.01 8.14 -27.56
CA LEU A 212 33.47 6.78 -27.59
C LEU A 212 32.15 6.69 -28.37
N TRP A 213 31.25 7.66 -28.18
CA TRP A 213 29.97 7.72 -28.91
C TRP A 213 30.20 7.95 -30.41
N LYS A 214 31.15 8.81 -30.79
CA LYS A 214 31.58 9.03 -32.18
C LYS A 214 32.29 7.81 -32.78
N ALA A 215 33.09 7.09 -32.01
CA ALA A 215 33.77 5.86 -32.44
C ALA A 215 32.80 4.69 -32.65
N LEU A 216 31.66 4.67 -31.95
CA LEU A 216 30.60 3.67 -32.10
C LEU A 216 29.67 3.94 -33.31
N LEU A 217 29.72 5.14 -33.90
CA LEU A 217 28.76 5.58 -34.93
C LEU A 217 29.05 5.14 -36.38
N PRO A 218 30.06 4.32 -36.70
CA PRO A 218 30.01 3.55 -37.94
C PRO A 218 30.55 2.13 -37.79
N ILE A 219 29.79 1.25 -37.13
CA ILE A 219 29.90 -0.22 -37.33
C ILE A 219 28.61 -0.80 -37.96
N GLY A 220 27.54 0.00 -38.08
CA GLY A 220 26.24 -0.44 -38.60
C GLY A 220 26.07 -0.44 -40.13
N ALA A 221 27.06 -0.04 -40.92
CA ALA A 221 26.89 0.14 -42.37
C ALA A 221 28.03 -0.45 -43.23
N THR A 222 28.49 -1.66 -42.93
CA THR A 222 29.31 -2.44 -43.88
C THR A 222 28.98 -3.92 -43.84
N ILE A 223 27.72 -4.29 -44.05
CA ILE A 223 27.39 -5.58 -44.68
C ILE A 223 26.77 -5.24 -46.02
N ARG A 224 27.62 -4.92 -47.01
CA ARG A 224 27.22 -5.07 -48.41
C ARG A 224 27.19 -6.56 -48.68
N ALA A 225 25.99 -7.08 -48.91
CA ALA A 225 25.80 -8.37 -49.55
C ALA A 225 26.52 -8.33 -50.92
N HIS A 226 27.64 -9.04 -51.02
CA HIS A 226 28.09 -9.60 -52.29
C HIS A 226 27.41 -10.95 -52.43
N SER A 227 26.41 -11.03 -53.30
CA SER A 227 25.99 -12.28 -53.93
C SER A 227 26.15 -12.09 -55.43
N SER A 228 27.14 -12.81 -55.96
CA SER A 228 27.34 -13.11 -57.37
C SER A 228 26.15 -13.86 -57.98
#